data_AF-A0A2A7BM80-F1
#
_entry.id   AF-A0A2A7BM80-F1
#
_cell.length_a   1.000
_cell.length_b   1.000
_cell.length_c   1.000
_cell.angle_alpha   90.00
_cell.angle_beta   90.00
_cell.angle_gamma   90.00
#
_symmetry.space_group_name_H-M   'P 1'
#
loop_
_entity.id
_entity.type
_entity.pdbx_description
1 polymer ?
#
loop_
_entity_poly.entity_id
_entity_poly.type
_entity_poly.pdbx_seq_one_letter_code
_entity_poly.pdbx_strand_id
1 'polypeptide(L)'
;LLLGGIVIFFILKSIINPLKRLVISAQRISQGDLTEKIDIRSKDELGQLGGSFNTMAKSLRNIISQINTSAGHVAASSEELTASVEQASVATEQITKEMEEISNSAEVQNNEVASGAKLIGEVTRNIQCVADNASEVSASSLYTKQKANEGEQLVEQTVTQMQSIHHSVSQSDDVIKLLDKKSQQIGSILEVIQNIAAQTNLLALNAAIEAARAGEQGRGFAIVADEVRKLAEQSSESSMEIGSLINEIQADVHETVKAMNEVGVEVQSGIQVANDTKQSFYEISKSANDIVSKVHGMVELSNKMTSDVMEVDTSINQISMAVKENSSSMQTIAGSSEEQHASMEEINSSAIQLAQMAEELQELIGGFKI
;
A
#
# COMPACT_ATOMS: atom_id res chain seq x y z
N LEU A 1 -108.92 -64.07 -57.81
CA LEU A 1 -108.90 -62.74 -57.16
C LEU A 1 -108.45 -62.80 -55.69
N LEU A 2 -109.05 -63.65 -54.84
CA LEU A 2 -108.66 -63.79 -53.41
C LEU A 2 -107.19 -64.23 -53.17
N LEU A 3 -106.69 -65.21 -53.94
CA LEU A 3 -105.28 -65.67 -53.86
C LEU A 3 -104.26 -64.59 -54.24
N GLY A 4 -104.58 -63.73 -55.22
CA GLY A 4 -103.72 -62.61 -55.61
C GLY A 4 -103.63 -61.53 -54.53
N GLY A 5 -104.73 -61.28 -53.81
CA GLY A 5 -104.76 -60.33 -52.69
C GLY A 5 -103.91 -60.78 -51.49
N ILE A 6 -103.88 -62.08 -51.18
CA ILE A 6 -103.04 -62.63 -50.10
C ILE A 6 -101.56 -62.50 -50.45
N VAL A 7 -101.17 -62.84 -51.68
CA VAL A 7 -99.77 -62.70 -52.15
C VAL A 7 -99.33 -61.22 -52.12
N ILE A 8 -100.17 -60.31 -52.59
CA ILE A 8 -99.92 -58.86 -52.54
C ILE A 8 -99.79 -58.37 -51.09
N PHE A 9 -100.64 -58.84 -50.17
CA PHE A 9 -100.56 -58.49 -48.75
C PHE A 9 -99.25 -58.95 -48.11
N PHE A 10 -98.78 -60.17 -48.40
CA PHE A 10 -97.49 -60.66 -47.89
C PHE A 10 -96.30 -59.89 -48.48
N ILE A 11 -96.34 -59.53 -49.77
CA ILE A 11 -95.30 -58.69 -50.42
C ILE A 11 -95.28 -57.28 -49.81
N LEU A 12 -96.44 -56.63 -49.71
CA LEU A 12 -96.57 -55.31 -49.07
C LEU A 12 -96.07 -55.35 -47.62
N LYS A 13 -96.43 -56.39 -46.85
CA LYS A 13 -95.96 -56.55 -45.47
C LYS A 13 -94.45 -56.82 -45.38
N SER A 14 -93.89 -57.52 -46.36
CA SER A 14 -92.45 -57.82 -46.47
C SER A 14 -91.61 -56.58 -46.84
N ILE A 15 -92.20 -55.57 -47.48
CA ILE A 15 -91.51 -54.32 -47.87
C ILE A 15 -91.80 -53.18 -46.88
N ILE A 16 -93.06 -52.94 -46.53
CA ILE A 16 -93.49 -51.78 -45.72
C ILE A 16 -92.97 -51.88 -44.28
N ASN A 17 -92.95 -53.06 -43.68
CA ASN A 17 -92.52 -53.21 -42.29
C ASN A 17 -91.01 -52.96 -42.11
N PRO A 18 -90.10 -53.55 -42.91
CA PRO A 18 -88.69 -53.19 -42.86
C PRO A 18 -88.43 -51.71 -43.19
N LEU A 19 -89.16 -51.14 -44.15
CA LEU A 19 -89.03 -49.72 -44.50
C LEU A 19 -89.45 -48.79 -43.35
N LYS A 20 -90.57 -49.08 -42.67
CA LYS A 20 -90.98 -48.35 -41.46
C LYS A 20 -89.93 -48.43 -40.35
N ARG A 21 -89.29 -49.60 -40.17
CA ARG A 21 -88.20 -49.76 -39.20
C ARG A 21 -86.99 -48.91 -39.56
N LEU A 22 -86.59 -48.89 -40.84
CA LEU A 22 -85.52 -48.01 -41.32
C LEU A 22 -85.83 -46.53 -41.07
N VAL A 23 -87.06 -46.09 -41.33
CA VAL A 23 -87.49 -44.70 -41.08
C VAL A 23 -87.40 -44.36 -39.59
N ILE A 24 -87.89 -45.23 -38.72
CA ILE A 24 -87.84 -45.02 -37.26
C ILE A 24 -86.38 -44.99 -36.77
N SER A 25 -85.54 -45.92 -37.23
CA SER A 25 -84.12 -45.97 -36.86
C SER A 25 -83.36 -44.76 -37.40
N ALA A 26 -83.63 -44.32 -38.63
CA ALA A 26 -83.06 -43.09 -39.18
C ALA A 26 -83.46 -41.86 -38.37
N GLN A 27 -84.73 -41.79 -37.92
CA GLN A 27 -85.21 -40.71 -37.05
C GLN A 27 -84.50 -40.73 -35.68
N ARG A 28 -84.30 -41.91 -35.08
CA ARG A 28 -83.53 -42.06 -33.83
C ARG A 28 -82.05 -41.66 -33.99
N ILE A 29 -81.40 -42.12 -35.06
CA ILE A 29 -80.03 -41.74 -35.42
C ILE A 29 -79.93 -40.21 -35.61
N SER A 30 -80.91 -39.59 -36.28
CA SER A 30 -80.94 -38.12 -36.47
C SER A 30 -81.15 -37.33 -35.16
N GLN A 31 -81.71 -37.98 -34.14
CA GLN A 31 -81.87 -37.42 -32.79
C GLN A 31 -80.68 -37.76 -31.87
N GLY A 32 -79.61 -38.35 -32.42
CA GLY A 32 -78.39 -38.66 -31.70
C GLY A 32 -78.33 -40.03 -31.04
N ASP A 33 -79.34 -40.90 -31.19
CA ASP A 33 -79.29 -42.27 -30.66
C ASP A 33 -78.60 -43.22 -31.65
N LEU A 34 -77.32 -43.50 -31.38
CA LEU A 34 -76.45 -44.36 -32.19
C LEU A 34 -76.34 -45.79 -31.62
N THR A 35 -77.11 -46.11 -30.57
CA THR A 35 -77.12 -47.46 -29.94
C THR A 35 -78.02 -48.45 -30.67
N GLU A 36 -78.94 -47.95 -31.50
CA GLU A 36 -79.96 -48.73 -32.21
C GLU A 36 -79.37 -49.63 -33.29
N LYS A 37 -79.82 -50.90 -33.30
CA LYS A 37 -79.43 -51.89 -34.31
C LYS A 37 -80.61 -52.25 -35.19
N ILE A 38 -80.45 -52.01 -36.49
CA ILE A 38 -81.46 -52.34 -37.50
C ILE A 38 -81.37 -53.84 -37.85
N ASP A 39 -82.26 -54.67 -37.29
CA ASP A 39 -82.39 -56.10 -37.64
C ASP A 39 -83.44 -56.29 -38.74
N ILE A 40 -82.97 -56.36 -39.99
CA ILE A 40 -83.77 -56.72 -41.18
C ILE A 40 -83.18 -58.02 -41.75
N ARG A 41 -83.92 -59.11 -41.62
CA ARG A 41 -83.49 -60.47 -42.04
C ARG A 41 -83.77 -60.80 -43.51
N SER A 42 -84.13 -59.80 -44.31
CA SER A 42 -84.34 -60.00 -45.74
C SER A 42 -83.01 -60.14 -46.47
N LYS A 43 -82.99 -60.93 -47.55
CA LYS A 43 -81.79 -61.10 -48.41
C LYS A 43 -81.83 -60.19 -49.65
N ASP A 44 -82.73 -59.22 -49.67
CA ASP A 44 -82.95 -58.25 -50.73
C ASP A 44 -82.25 -56.90 -50.44
N GLU A 45 -82.55 -55.89 -51.24
CA GLU A 45 -82.02 -54.52 -51.13
C GLU A 45 -82.33 -53.87 -49.77
N LEU A 46 -83.43 -54.25 -49.10
CA LEU A 46 -83.78 -53.74 -47.77
C LEU A 46 -82.89 -54.32 -46.68
N GLY A 47 -82.48 -55.58 -46.83
CA GLY A 47 -81.47 -56.21 -45.98
C GLY A 47 -80.10 -55.55 -46.14
N GLN A 48 -79.67 -55.29 -47.37
CA GLN A 48 -78.43 -54.55 -47.65
C GLN A 48 -78.48 -53.12 -47.10
N LEU A 49 -79.60 -52.41 -47.27
CA LEU A 49 -79.80 -51.06 -46.75
C LEU A 49 -79.74 -51.03 -45.21
N GLY A 50 -80.36 -51.99 -44.53
CA GLY A 50 -80.24 -52.14 -43.07
C GLY A 50 -78.80 -52.38 -42.60
N GLY A 51 -78.04 -53.20 -43.33
CA GLY A 51 -76.61 -53.39 -43.09
C GLY A 51 -75.78 -52.12 -43.28
N SER A 52 -76.04 -51.35 -44.34
CA SER A 52 -75.39 -50.06 -44.61
C SER A 52 -75.71 -49.03 -43.52
N PHE A 53 -76.95 -48.95 -43.04
CA PHE A 53 -77.33 -48.07 -41.94
C PHE A 53 -76.63 -48.44 -40.62
N ASN A 54 -76.54 -49.73 -40.30
CA ASN A 54 -75.78 -50.19 -39.13
C ASN A 54 -74.30 -49.82 -39.22
N THR A 55 -73.71 -49.91 -40.42
CA THR A 55 -72.32 -49.51 -40.66
C THR A 55 -72.16 -47.99 -40.50
N MET A 56 -73.08 -47.19 -41.02
CA MET A 56 -73.11 -45.74 -40.84
C MET A 56 -73.23 -45.35 -39.37
N ALA A 57 -74.18 -45.95 -38.63
CA ALA A 57 -74.36 -45.70 -37.20
C ALA A 57 -73.10 -46.06 -36.41
N LYS A 58 -72.45 -47.19 -36.72
CA LYS A 58 -71.18 -47.60 -36.11
C LYS A 58 -70.05 -46.61 -36.42
N SER A 59 -69.93 -46.14 -37.66
CA SER A 59 -68.92 -45.14 -38.04
C SER A 59 -69.15 -43.80 -37.35
N LEU A 60 -70.40 -43.32 -37.28
CA LEU A 60 -70.75 -42.11 -36.54
C LEU A 60 -70.42 -42.26 -35.05
N ARG A 61 -70.78 -43.40 -34.44
CA ARG A 61 -70.44 -43.71 -33.04
C ARG A 61 -68.94 -43.65 -32.79
N ASN A 62 -68.14 -44.25 -33.67
CA ASN A 62 -66.68 -44.21 -33.55
C ASN A 62 -66.13 -42.78 -33.70
N ILE A 63 -66.64 -41.99 -34.64
CA ILE A 63 -66.25 -40.59 -34.83
C ILE A 63 -66.57 -39.78 -33.58
N ILE A 64 -67.81 -39.85 -33.09
CA ILE A 64 -68.23 -39.10 -31.89
C ILE A 64 -67.42 -39.53 -30.66
N SER A 65 -67.13 -40.83 -30.49
CA SER A 65 -66.27 -41.32 -29.41
C SER A 65 -64.84 -40.80 -29.51
N GLN A 66 -64.28 -40.71 -30.73
CA GLN A 66 -62.94 -40.14 -30.95
C GLN A 66 -62.94 -38.64 -30.67
N ILE A 67 -63.95 -37.90 -31.13
CA ILE A 67 -64.05 -36.45 -30.86
C ILE A 67 -64.19 -36.20 -29.36
N ASN A 68 -64.99 -36.98 -28.62
CA ASN A 68 -65.12 -36.84 -27.17
C ASN A 68 -63.78 -37.05 -26.45
N THR A 69 -63.01 -38.06 -26.87
CA THR A 69 -61.69 -38.34 -26.30
C THR A 69 -60.70 -37.21 -26.63
N SER A 70 -60.68 -36.74 -27.87
CA SER A 70 -59.84 -35.62 -28.29
C SER A 70 -60.19 -34.32 -27.56
N ALA A 71 -61.49 -34.02 -27.38
CA ALA A 71 -61.94 -32.86 -26.62
C ALA A 71 -61.47 -32.96 -25.15
N GLY A 72 -61.57 -34.14 -24.54
CA GLY A 72 -61.00 -34.39 -23.20
C GLY A 72 -59.50 -34.14 -23.13
N HIS A 73 -58.73 -34.56 -24.14
CA HIS A 73 -57.30 -34.26 -24.20
C HIS A 73 -57.01 -32.78 -24.36
N VAL A 74 -57.79 -32.04 -25.17
CA VAL A 74 -57.63 -30.60 -25.35
C VAL A 74 -57.91 -29.87 -24.04
N ALA A 75 -59.02 -30.20 -23.35
CA ALA A 75 -59.34 -29.60 -22.05
C ALA A 75 -58.22 -29.83 -21.02
N ALA A 76 -57.76 -31.07 -20.86
CA ALA A 76 -56.68 -31.40 -19.93
C ALA A 76 -55.35 -30.69 -20.28
N SER A 77 -55.00 -30.65 -21.58
CA SER A 77 -53.78 -29.97 -22.04
C SER A 77 -53.87 -28.45 -21.82
N SER A 78 -55.06 -27.86 -21.98
CA SER A 78 -55.29 -26.45 -21.72
C SER A 78 -55.15 -26.10 -20.24
N GLU A 79 -55.69 -26.92 -19.33
CA GLU A 79 -55.50 -26.73 -17.88
C GLU A 79 -54.02 -26.83 -17.48
N GLU A 80 -53.30 -27.81 -18.02
CA GLU A 80 -51.85 -27.96 -17.81
C GLU A 80 -51.05 -26.77 -18.37
N LEU A 81 -51.46 -26.24 -19.52
CA LEU A 81 -50.86 -25.05 -20.12
C LEU A 81 -51.09 -23.81 -19.24
N THR A 82 -52.31 -23.60 -18.73
CA THR A 82 -52.60 -22.49 -17.79
C THR A 82 -51.74 -22.59 -16.54
N ALA A 83 -51.59 -23.79 -15.96
CA ALA A 83 -50.72 -23.99 -14.80
C ALA A 83 -49.24 -23.67 -15.12
N SER A 84 -48.77 -24.09 -16.31
CA SER A 84 -47.41 -23.82 -16.77
C SER A 84 -47.16 -22.32 -17.01
N VAL A 85 -48.15 -21.61 -17.54
CA VAL A 85 -48.10 -20.16 -17.74
C VAL A 85 -48.04 -19.42 -16.42
N GLU A 86 -48.86 -19.79 -15.43
CA GLU A 86 -48.83 -19.19 -14.09
C GLU A 86 -47.44 -19.33 -13.45
N GLN A 87 -46.84 -20.52 -13.54
CA GLN A 87 -45.48 -20.75 -13.05
C GLN A 87 -44.44 -19.89 -13.79
N ALA A 88 -44.58 -19.76 -15.12
CA ALA A 88 -43.69 -18.93 -15.91
C ALA A 88 -43.82 -17.44 -15.57
N SER A 89 -45.04 -16.94 -15.35
CA SER A 89 -45.29 -15.56 -14.92
C SER A 89 -44.65 -15.25 -13.58
N VAL A 90 -44.78 -16.15 -12.59
CA VAL A 90 -44.11 -16.00 -11.29
C VAL A 90 -42.58 -15.96 -11.45
N ALA A 91 -42.02 -16.82 -12.30
CA ALA A 91 -40.58 -16.80 -12.59
C ALA A 91 -40.14 -15.48 -13.26
N THR A 92 -40.94 -14.94 -14.19
CA THR A 92 -40.67 -13.64 -14.82
C THR A 92 -40.75 -12.47 -13.83
N GLU A 93 -41.69 -12.50 -12.89
CA GLU A 93 -41.78 -11.49 -11.82
C GLU A 93 -40.54 -11.55 -10.90
N GLN A 94 -40.10 -12.76 -10.55
CA GLN A 94 -38.88 -12.94 -9.77
C GLN A 94 -37.64 -12.41 -10.51
N ILE A 95 -37.51 -12.70 -11.81
CA ILE A 95 -36.43 -12.13 -12.64
C ILE A 95 -36.45 -10.61 -12.54
N THR A 96 -37.61 -9.97 -12.76
CA THR A 96 -37.74 -8.51 -12.70
C THR A 96 -37.26 -7.94 -11.35
N LYS A 97 -37.57 -8.61 -10.24
CA LYS A 97 -37.10 -8.20 -8.91
C LYS A 97 -35.59 -8.34 -8.74
N GLU A 98 -35.00 -9.45 -9.17
CA GLU A 98 -33.55 -9.64 -9.14
C GLU A 98 -32.83 -8.58 -9.99
N MET A 99 -33.44 -8.17 -11.11
CA MET A 99 -32.92 -7.11 -11.97
C MET A 99 -32.89 -5.73 -11.28
N GLU A 100 -33.90 -5.42 -10.47
CA GLU A 100 -33.93 -4.18 -9.67
C GLU A 100 -32.78 -4.18 -8.63
N GLU A 101 -32.54 -5.31 -7.97
CA GLU A 101 -31.43 -5.47 -7.01
C GLU A 101 -30.06 -5.33 -7.68
N ILE A 102 -29.87 -5.90 -8.88
CA ILE A 102 -28.64 -5.74 -9.65
C ILE A 102 -28.47 -4.28 -10.10
N SER A 103 -29.55 -3.60 -10.49
CA SER A 103 -29.51 -2.19 -10.89
C SER A 103 -29.04 -1.29 -9.75
N ASN A 104 -29.61 -1.47 -8.55
CA ASN A 104 -29.19 -0.75 -7.34
C ASN A 104 -27.72 -1.05 -7.00
N SER A 105 -27.29 -2.30 -7.15
CA SER A 105 -25.89 -2.70 -6.92
C SER A 105 -24.92 -2.06 -7.93
N ALA A 106 -25.33 -1.95 -9.20
CA ALA A 106 -24.53 -1.30 -10.24
C ALA A 106 -24.38 0.21 -9.98
N GLU A 107 -25.41 0.88 -9.46
CA GLU A 107 -25.32 2.29 -9.07
C GLU A 107 -24.33 2.49 -7.91
N VAL A 108 -24.38 1.65 -6.88
CA VAL A 108 -23.40 1.66 -5.79
C VAL A 108 -21.99 1.42 -6.33
N GLN A 109 -21.81 0.44 -7.21
CA GLN A 109 -20.51 0.13 -7.81
C GLN A 109 -19.98 1.30 -8.64
N ASN A 110 -20.83 2.03 -9.37
CA ASN A 110 -20.43 3.22 -10.12
C ASN A 110 -19.92 4.33 -9.19
N ASN A 111 -20.57 4.54 -8.04
CA ASN A 111 -20.12 5.51 -7.04
C ASN A 111 -18.77 5.12 -6.42
N GLU A 112 -18.57 3.83 -6.11
CA GLU A 112 -17.30 3.30 -5.60
C GLU A 112 -16.17 3.43 -6.63
N VAL A 113 -16.45 3.16 -7.91
CA VAL A 113 -15.50 3.38 -9.01
C VAL A 113 -15.08 4.85 -9.10
N ALA A 114 -16.03 5.79 -9.02
CA ALA A 114 -15.74 7.23 -9.05
C ALA A 114 -14.91 7.67 -7.83
N SER A 115 -15.23 7.15 -6.64
CA SER A 115 -14.46 7.39 -5.41
C SER A 115 -13.04 6.83 -5.52
N GLY A 116 -12.89 5.61 -6.03
CA GLY A 116 -11.61 4.96 -6.26
C GLY A 116 -10.72 5.74 -7.23
N ALA A 117 -11.28 6.23 -8.34
CA ALA A 117 -10.55 7.06 -9.30
C ALA A 117 -10.03 8.36 -8.65
N LYS A 118 -10.83 8.99 -7.78
CA LYS A 118 -10.39 10.17 -7.01
C LYS A 118 -9.21 9.84 -6.08
N LEU A 119 -9.31 8.74 -5.34
CA LEU A 119 -8.25 8.29 -4.43
C LEU A 119 -6.94 7.99 -5.17
N ILE A 120 -7.02 7.38 -6.36
CA ILE A 120 -5.85 7.18 -7.24
C ILE A 120 -5.17 8.51 -7.59
N GLY A 121 -5.94 9.55 -7.91
CA GLY A 121 -5.39 10.88 -8.16
C GLY A 121 -4.68 11.47 -6.94
N GLU A 122 -5.24 11.28 -5.74
CA GLU A 122 -4.62 11.72 -4.49
C GLU A 122 -3.34 10.96 -4.17
N VAL A 123 -3.34 9.63 -4.34
CA VAL A 123 -2.15 8.78 -4.14
C VAL A 123 -1.05 9.16 -5.12
N THR A 124 -1.37 9.39 -6.40
CA THR A 124 -0.42 9.83 -7.43
C THR A 124 0.27 11.14 -7.01
N ARG A 125 -0.50 12.12 -6.52
CA ARG A 125 0.03 13.39 -6.04
C ARG A 125 0.95 13.21 -4.82
N ASN A 126 0.58 12.31 -3.91
CA ASN A 126 1.39 12.02 -2.72
C ASN A 126 2.71 11.34 -3.10
N ILE A 127 2.72 10.41 -4.07
CA ILE A 127 3.94 9.78 -4.58
C ILE A 127 4.88 10.84 -5.16
N GLN A 128 4.36 11.78 -5.96
CA GLN A 128 5.15 12.89 -6.49
C GLN A 128 5.76 13.75 -5.37
N CYS A 129 4.96 14.10 -4.36
CA CYS A 129 5.44 14.86 -3.20
C CYS A 129 6.55 14.11 -2.45
N VAL A 130 6.46 12.79 -2.30
CA VAL A 130 7.53 11.98 -1.70
C VAL A 130 8.80 12.03 -2.56
N ALA A 131 8.69 11.95 -3.88
CA ALA A 131 9.84 12.05 -4.77
C ALA A 131 10.52 13.43 -4.71
N ASP A 132 9.73 14.51 -4.66
CA ASP A 132 10.24 15.88 -4.54
C ASP A 132 10.96 16.09 -3.20
N ASN A 133 10.33 15.66 -2.09
CA ASN A 133 10.93 15.73 -0.76
C ASN A 133 12.21 14.88 -0.67
N ALA A 134 12.23 13.70 -1.30
CA ALA A 134 13.42 12.87 -1.37
C ALA A 134 14.58 13.61 -2.07
N SER A 135 14.30 14.30 -3.18
CA SER A 135 15.28 15.12 -3.89
C SER A 135 15.86 16.24 -3.00
N GLU A 136 15.00 16.93 -2.24
CA GLU A 136 15.42 17.97 -1.29
C GLU A 136 16.31 17.41 -0.16
N VAL A 137 15.92 16.26 0.42
CA VAL A 137 16.72 15.59 1.46
C VAL A 137 18.08 15.15 0.91
N SER A 138 18.15 14.67 -0.33
CA SER A 138 19.43 14.35 -1.00
C SER A 138 20.34 15.59 -1.08
N ALA A 139 19.80 16.71 -1.57
CA ALA A 139 20.54 17.95 -1.73
C ALA A 139 21.08 18.47 -0.38
N SER A 140 20.23 18.47 0.65
CA SER A 140 20.61 18.87 2.02
C SER A 140 21.67 17.93 2.63
N SER A 141 21.57 16.62 2.37
CA SER A 141 22.54 15.64 2.84
C SER A 141 23.90 15.80 2.14
N LEU A 142 23.92 16.06 0.83
CA LEU A 142 25.15 16.38 0.09
C LEU A 142 25.80 17.66 0.62
N TYR A 143 25.01 18.69 0.90
CA TYR A 143 25.51 19.92 1.52
C TYR A 143 26.10 19.67 2.91
N THR A 144 25.44 18.86 3.74
CA THR A 144 25.93 18.46 5.07
C THR A 144 27.25 17.70 4.96
N LYS A 145 27.36 16.76 4.01
CA LYS A 145 28.61 16.04 3.72
C LYS A 145 29.74 16.99 3.34
N GLN A 146 29.46 17.97 2.48
CA GLN A 146 30.43 19.00 2.12
C GLN A 146 30.90 19.78 3.36
N LYS A 147 29.97 20.25 4.19
CA LYS A 147 30.30 21.01 5.40
C LYS A 147 31.08 20.19 6.43
N ALA A 148 30.78 18.90 6.55
CA ALA A 148 31.55 18.00 7.39
C ALA A 148 33.00 17.84 6.89
N ASN A 149 33.20 17.69 5.58
CA ASN A 149 34.54 17.60 5.00
C ASN A 149 35.33 18.92 5.14
N GLU A 150 34.67 20.08 4.97
CA GLU A 150 35.28 21.39 5.25
C GLU A 150 35.69 21.50 6.73
N GLY A 151 34.84 21.05 7.65
CA GLY A 151 35.14 20.98 9.08
C GLY A 151 36.33 20.08 9.41
N GLU A 152 36.41 18.90 8.79
CA GLU A 152 37.55 17.97 8.94
C GLU A 152 38.87 18.64 8.55
N GLN A 153 38.90 19.38 7.43
CA GLN A 153 40.09 20.11 6.99
C GLN A 153 40.51 21.22 7.96
N LEU A 154 39.55 21.98 8.51
CA LEU A 154 39.83 23.03 9.50
C LEU A 154 40.39 22.45 10.80
N VAL A 155 39.88 21.29 11.23
CA VAL A 155 40.39 20.59 12.41
C VAL A 155 41.80 20.05 12.16
N GLU A 156 42.09 19.51 10.97
CA GLU A 156 43.44 19.07 10.59
C GLU A 156 44.46 20.22 10.67
N GLN A 157 44.07 21.41 10.20
CA GLN A 157 44.89 22.62 10.34
C GLN A 157 45.11 22.99 11.82
N THR A 158 44.08 22.84 12.65
CA THR A 158 44.17 23.10 14.10
C THR A 158 45.11 22.11 14.79
N VAL A 159 45.06 20.82 14.45
CA VAL A 159 45.99 19.80 14.96
C VAL A 159 47.44 20.14 14.58
N THR A 160 47.66 20.51 13.32
CA THR A 160 48.99 20.92 12.82
C THR A 160 49.52 22.14 13.58
N GLN A 161 48.66 23.13 13.85
CA GLN A 161 49.02 24.31 14.61
C GLN A 161 49.34 23.97 16.07
N MET A 162 48.57 23.09 16.72
CA MET A 162 48.84 22.63 18.08
C MET A 162 50.14 21.84 18.20
N GLN A 163 50.46 21.01 17.21
CA GLN A 163 51.76 20.33 17.13
C GLN A 163 52.92 21.33 17.01
N SER A 164 52.73 22.41 16.25
CA SER A 164 53.73 23.48 16.13
C SER A 164 53.92 24.21 17.48
N ILE A 165 52.82 24.50 18.19
CA ILE A 165 52.87 25.09 19.54
C ILE A 165 53.59 24.15 20.51
N HIS A 166 53.26 22.86 20.50
CA HIS A 166 53.93 21.84 21.32
C HIS A 166 55.45 21.84 21.09
N HIS A 167 55.88 21.93 19.82
CA HIS A 167 57.30 22.02 19.48
C HIS A 167 57.95 23.31 20.03
N SER A 168 57.30 24.47 19.88
CA SER A 168 57.81 25.74 20.41
C SER A 168 57.91 25.75 21.94
N VAL A 169 56.94 25.15 22.65
CA VAL A 169 56.96 25.00 24.11
C VAL A 169 58.12 24.09 24.53
N SER A 170 58.31 22.95 23.85
CA SER A 170 59.43 22.04 24.11
C SER A 170 60.79 22.71 23.90
N GLN A 171 60.95 23.51 22.84
CA GLN A 171 62.18 24.28 22.61
C GLN A 171 62.41 25.33 23.70
N SER A 172 61.34 25.98 24.17
CA SER A 172 61.42 26.98 25.24
C SER A 172 61.84 26.34 26.57
N ASP A 173 61.30 25.16 26.88
CA ASP A 173 61.69 24.36 28.05
C ASP A 173 63.19 24.00 28.02
N ASP A 174 63.74 23.60 26.87
CA ASP A 174 65.18 23.33 26.72
C ASP A 174 66.05 24.58 26.96
N VAL A 175 65.62 25.75 26.46
CA VAL A 175 66.33 27.02 26.66
C VAL A 175 66.30 27.45 28.13
N ILE A 176 65.15 27.31 28.80
CA ILE A 176 65.01 27.65 30.22
C ILE A 176 65.85 26.70 31.09
N LYS A 177 65.89 25.39 30.79
CA LYS A 177 66.78 24.43 31.47
C LYS A 177 68.26 24.77 31.29
N LEU A 178 68.64 25.30 30.13
CA LEU A 178 70.01 25.81 29.92
C LEU A 178 70.28 27.05 30.76
N LEU A 179 69.31 27.97 30.88
CA LEU A 179 69.41 29.15 31.74
C LEU A 179 69.55 28.75 33.22
N ASP A 180 68.77 27.78 33.70
CA ASP A 180 68.89 27.22 35.06
C ASP A 180 70.33 26.77 35.36
N LYS A 181 70.90 25.94 34.47
CA LYS A 181 72.29 25.47 34.59
C LYS A 181 73.30 26.62 34.61
N LYS A 182 73.13 27.63 33.75
CA LYS A 182 74.02 28.80 33.73
C LYS A 182 73.90 29.63 35.00
N SER A 183 72.71 29.83 35.52
CA SER A 183 72.47 30.55 36.78
C SER A 183 73.09 29.82 37.98
N GLN A 184 73.02 28.49 38.02
CA GLN A 184 73.71 27.67 39.04
C GLN A 184 75.24 27.79 38.94
N GLN A 185 75.79 27.80 37.71
CA GLN A 185 77.21 28.01 37.48
C GLN A 185 77.67 29.41 37.93
N ILE A 186 76.88 30.45 37.63
CA ILE A 186 77.19 31.82 38.09
C ILE A 186 77.14 31.89 39.62
N GLY A 187 76.13 31.26 40.26
CA GLY A 187 76.06 31.17 41.72
C GLY A 187 77.32 30.54 42.34
N SER A 188 77.82 29.45 41.74
CA SER A 188 79.06 28.79 42.17
C SER A 188 80.30 29.69 42.00
N ILE A 189 80.35 30.49 40.93
CA ILE A 189 81.43 31.45 40.69
C ILE A 189 81.38 32.59 41.72
N LEU A 190 80.19 33.09 42.05
CA LEU A 190 80.03 34.15 43.06
C LEU A 190 80.49 33.69 44.44
N GLU A 191 80.23 32.43 44.81
CA GLU A 191 80.75 31.85 46.06
C GLU A 191 82.29 31.87 46.10
N VAL A 192 82.95 31.55 44.98
CA VAL A 192 84.41 31.65 44.86
C VAL A 192 84.89 33.09 44.97
N ILE A 193 84.22 34.05 44.31
CA ILE A 193 84.57 35.48 44.39
C ILE A 193 84.40 36.00 45.81
N GLN A 194 83.32 35.62 46.51
CA GLN A 194 83.08 35.98 47.90
C GLN A 194 84.21 35.50 48.81
N ASN A 195 84.65 34.26 48.61
CA ASN A 195 85.78 33.68 49.34
C ASN A 195 87.09 34.40 49.03
N ILE A 196 87.37 34.74 47.77
CA ILE A 196 88.55 35.51 47.37
C ILE A 196 88.52 36.92 47.97
N ALA A 197 87.38 37.60 47.94
CA ALA A 197 87.20 38.93 48.51
C ALA A 197 87.41 38.89 50.04
N ALA A 198 86.85 37.90 50.74
CA ALA A 198 87.07 37.72 52.18
C ALA A 198 88.54 37.43 52.52
N GLN A 199 89.21 36.58 51.73
CA GLN A 199 90.62 36.27 51.90
C GLN A 199 91.51 37.48 51.60
N THR A 200 91.17 38.28 50.57
CA THR A 200 91.88 39.51 50.21
C THR A 200 91.69 40.58 51.29
N ASN A 201 90.50 40.71 51.86
CA ASN A 201 90.22 41.60 52.99
C ASN A 201 91.07 41.23 54.22
N LEU A 202 91.17 39.93 54.55
CA LEU A 202 92.03 39.44 55.61
C LEU A 202 93.52 39.68 55.36
N LEU A 203 93.99 39.44 54.12
CA LEU A 203 95.38 39.71 53.71
C LEU A 203 95.71 41.20 53.79
N ALA A 204 94.80 42.05 53.30
CA ALA A 204 94.94 43.51 53.34
C ALA A 204 94.93 44.04 54.77
N LEU A 205 94.07 43.51 55.65
CA LEU A 205 94.05 43.83 57.07
C LEU A 205 95.38 43.47 57.76
N ASN A 206 95.89 42.26 57.50
CA ASN A 206 97.19 41.83 58.04
C ASN A 206 98.34 42.71 57.53
N ALA A 207 98.32 43.10 56.24
CA ALA A 207 99.30 44.02 55.66
C ALA A 207 99.20 45.44 56.25
N ALA A 208 97.98 45.94 56.52
CA ALA A 208 97.77 47.24 57.16
C ALA A 208 98.27 47.24 58.60
N ILE A 209 98.06 46.14 59.35
CA ILE A 209 98.59 45.96 60.71
C ILE A 209 100.13 45.98 60.70
N GLU A 210 100.77 45.22 59.80
CA GLU A 210 102.23 45.15 59.76
C GLU A 210 102.87 46.47 59.24
N ALA A 211 102.19 47.17 58.32
CA ALA A 211 102.58 48.50 57.87
C ALA A 211 102.47 49.56 58.98
N ALA A 212 101.44 49.50 59.84
CA ALA A 212 101.32 50.34 61.03
C ALA A 212 102.43 50.06 62.04
N ARG A 213 102.89 48.80 62.12
CA ARG A 213 103.99 48.34 62.99
C ARG A 213 105.36 48.87 62.57
N ALA A 214 105.56 49.13 61.28
CA ALA A 214 106.80 49.68 60.71
C ALA A 214 106.92 51.22 60.84
N GLY A 215 105.95 51.91 61.44
CA GLY A 215 105.99 53.35 61.73
C GLY A 215 106.07 54.22 60.46
N GLU A 216 106.88 55.29 60.48
CA GLU A 216 107.02 56.25 59.36
C GLU A 216 107.47 55.61 58.03
N GLN A 217 108.21 54.48 58.06
CA GLN A 217 108.68 53.77 56.86
C GLN A 217 107.59 52.91 56.20
N GLY A 218 106.53 52.54 56.94
CA GLY A 218 105.41 51.72 56.45
C GLY A 218 104.22 52.52 55.94
N ARG A 219 104.26 53.86 56.04
CA ARG A 219 103.12 54.75 55.82
C ARG A 219 102.52 54.65 54.40
N GLY A 220 103.37 54.51 53.37
CA GLY A 220 102.92 54.27 51.99
C GLY A 220 102.29 52.90 51.78
N PHE A 221 102.81 51.86 52.45
CA PHE A 221 102.25 50.51 52.40
C PHE A 221 100.90 50.41 53.13
N ALA A 222 100.74 51.14 54.25
CA ALA A 222 99.48 51.18 54.99
C ALA A 222 98.34 51.76 54.14
N ILE A 223 98.60 52.82 53.37
CA ILE A 223 97.61 53.42 52.45
C ILE A 223 97.18 52.41 51.38
N VAL A 224 98.14 51.71 50.76
CA VAL A 224 97.84 50.70 49.73
C VAL A 224 97.05 49.53 50.33
N ALA A 225 97.44 49.06 51.52
CA ALA A 225 96.74 47.96 52.20
C ALA A 225 95.29 48.34 52.55
N ASP A 226 95.04 49.56 53.04
CA ASP A 226 93.68 50.03 53.35
C ASP A 226 92.83 50.24 52.07
N GLU A 227 93.45 50.65 50.95
CA GLU A 227 92.77 50.75 49.65
C GLU A 227 92.41 49.35 49.10
N VAL A 228 93.31 48.37 49.21
CA VAL A 228 93.03 46.97 48.85
C VAL A 228 91.92 46.39 49.75
N ARG A 229 91.93 46.74 51.04
CA ARG A 229 90.88 46.34 51.99
C ARG A 229 89.50 46.86 51.56
N LYS A 230 89.41 48.16 51.22
CA LYS A 230 88.19 48.76 50.69
C LYS A 230 87.72 48.11 49.38
N LEU A 231 88.64 47.85 48.44
CA LEU A 231 88.30 47.15 47.20
C LEU A 231 87.78 45.74 47.45
N ALA A 232 88.34 45.03 48.45
CA ALA A 232 87.87 43.71 48.84
C ALA A 232 86.48 43.75 49.51
N GLU A 233 86.21 44.73 50.38
CA GLU A 233 84.88 44.97 50.94
C GLU A 233 83.85 45.30 49.84
N GLN A 234 84.18 46.20 48.92
CA GLN A 234 83.32 46.54 47.78
C GLN A 234 83.07 45.32 46.88
N SER A 235 84.10 44.52 46.58
CA SER A 235 83.94 43.30 45.78
C SER A 235 83.06 42.26 46.48
N SER A 236 83.13 42.18 47.81
CA SER A 236 82.28 41.32 48.64
C SER A 236 80.82 41.80 48.61
N GLU A 237 80.59 43.09 48.75
CA GLU A 237 79.27 43.72 48.68
C GLU A 237 78.62 43.53 47.29
N SER A 238 79.34 43.85 46.21
CA SER A 238 78.85 43.64 44.84
C SER A 238 78.58 42.17 44.54
N SER A 239 79.39 41.24 45.07
CA SER A 239 79.15 39.79 44.88
C SER A 239 77.89 39.32 45.61
N MET A 240 77.58 39.89 46.78
CA MET A 240 76.32 39.63 47.48
C MET A 240 75.11 40.18 46.72
N GLU A 241 75.20 41.38 46.17
CA GLU A 241 74.13 41.95 45.33
C GLU A 241 73.86 41.09 44.08
N ILE A 242 74.92 40.68 43.36
CA ILE A 242 74.78 39.78 42.21
C ILE A 242 74.23 38.42 42.68
N GLY A 243 74.64 37.94 43.85
CA GLY A 243 74.10 36.71 44.45
C GLY A 243 72.60 36.76 44.69
N SER A 244 72.08 37.89 45.20
CA SER A 244 70.64 38.11 45.35
C SER A 244 69.92 38.05 44.00
N LEU A 245 70.44 38.76 42.99
CA LEU A 245 69.88 38.77 41.63
C LEU A 245 69.87 37.37 41.00
N ILE A 246 70.92 36.56 41.23
CA ILE A 246 70.98 35.18 40.72
C ILE A 246 69.96 34.28 41.42
N ASN A 247 69.73 34.47 42.72
CA ASN A 247 68.69 33.72 43.44
C ASN A 247 67.28 34.09 42.92
N GLU A 248 67.03 35.36 42.65
CA GLU A 248 65.78 35.82 42.01
C GLU A 248 65.62 35.20 40.62
N ILE A 249 66.66 35.23 39.78
CA ILE A 249 66.63 34.58 38.45
C ILE A 249 66.37 33.08 38.56
N GLN A 250 66.97 32.38 39.52
CA GLN A 250 66.72 30.95 39.73
C GLN A 250 65.27 30.66 40.15
N ALA A 251 64.69 31.51 41.00
CA ALA A 251 63.28 31.40 41.38
C ALA A 251 62.37 31.61 40.16
N ASP A 252 62.60 32.66 39.37
CA ASP A 252 61.84 32.95 38.15
C ASP A 252 61.95 31.81 37.12
N VAL A 253 63.14 31.23 36.97
CA VAL A 253 63.38 30.06 36.11
C VAL A 253 62.57 28.86 36.59
N HIS A 254 62.57 28.58 37.90
CA HIS A 254 61.81 27.46 38.46
C HIS A 254 60.30 27.62 38.23
N GLU A 255 59.77 28.83 38.44
CA GLU A 255 58.36 29.15 38.18
C GLU A 255 58.03 29.03 36.68
N THR A 256 58.93 29.49 35.81
CA THR A 256 58.77 29.37 34.35
C THR A 256 58.74 27.92 33.88
N VAL A 257 59.61 27.04 34.41
CA VAL A 257 59.59 25.60 34.11
C VAL A 257 58.27 24.97 34.51
N LYS A 258 57.73 25.33 35.68
CA LYS A 258 56.43 24.83 36.12
C LYS A 258 55.32 25.26 35.15
N ALA A 259 55.28 26.54 34.78
CA ALA A 259 54.30 27.07 33.82
C ALA A 259 54.42 26.39 32.44
N MET A 260 55.64 26.12 31.95
CA MET A 260 55.87 25.43 30.68
C MET A 260 55.37 23.98 30.70
N ASN A 261 55.53 23.27 31.81
CA ASN A 261 54.97 21.92 31.96
C ASN A 261 53.44 21.94 31.93
N GLU A 262 52.81 22.90 32.62
CA GLU A 262 51.36 23.07 32.60
C GLU A 262 50.85 23.35 31.17
N VAL A 263 51.51 24.26 30.43
CA VAL A 263 51.19 24.54 29.02
C VAL A 263 51.36 23.30 28.15
N GLY A 264 52.41 22.50 28.36
CA GLY A 264 52.63 21.25 27.62
C GLY A 264 51.48 20.26 27.77
N VAL A 265 50.95 20.11 28.99
CA VAL A 265 49.78 19.26 29.26
C VAL A 265 48.53 19.81 28.57
N GLU A 266 48.29 21.12 28.62
CA GLU A 266 47.15 21.77 27.98
C GLU A 266 47.19 21.63 26.44
N VAL A 267 48.36 21.77 25.82
CA VAL A 267 48.51 21.58 24.37
C VAL A 267 48.24 20.13 23.97
N GLN A 268 48.74 19.15 24.75
CA GLN A 268 48.48 17.73 24.49
C GLN A 268 47.00 17.39 24.62
N SER A 269 46.33 17.95 25.63
CA SER A 269 44.88 17.88 25.80
C SER A 269 44.14 18.49 24.59
N GLY A 270 44.58 19.65 24.13
CA GLY A 270 44.03 20.32 22.93
C GLY A 270 44.16 19.49 21.66
N ILE A 271 45.29 18.79 21.46
CA ILE A 271 45.48 17.85 20.34
C ILE A 271 44.47 16.70 20.41
N GLN A 272 44.25 16.14 21.60
CA GLN A 272 43.28 15.06 21.79
C GLN A 272 41.86 15.51 21.44
N VAL A 273 41.41 16.65 21.97
CA VAL A 273 40.08 17.21 21.69
C VAL A 273 39.90 17.52 20.20
N ALA A 274 40.93 18.04 19.54
CA ALA A 274 40.89 18.28 18.10
C ALA A 274 40.74 16.96 17.32
N ASN A 275 41.47 15.90 17.69
CA ASN A 275 41.32 14.59 17.04
C ASN A 275 39.91 13.98 17.26
N ASP A 276 39.34 14.10 18.45
CA ASP A 276 37.97 13.63 18.72
C ASP A 276 36.94 14.42 17.90
N THR A 277 37.18 15.72 17.69
CA THR A 277 36.37 16.57 16.82
C THR A 277 36.49 16.15 15.35
N LYS A 278 37.69 15.78 14.89
CA LYS A 278 37.93 15.24 13.54
C LYS A 278 37.12 13.96 13.31
N GLN A 279 37.14 13.04 14.27
CA GLN A 279 36.36 11.80 14.21
C GLN A 279 34.85 12.09 14.13
N SER A 280 34.37 13.09 14.87
CA SER A 280 32.96 13.51 14.81
C SER A 280 32.55 14.01 13.42
N PHE A 281 33.39 14.82 12.77
CA PHE A 281 33.14 15.26 11.38
C PHE A 281 33.14 14.09 10.38
N TYR A 282 34.05 13.14 10.55
CA TYR A 282 34.07 11.92 9.74
C TYR A 282 32.75 11.13 9.86
N GLU A 283 32.22 10.96 11.07
CA GLU A 283 30.94 10.26 11.30
C GLU A 283 29.74 11.02 10.72
N ILE A 284 29.74 12.35 10.79
CA ILE A 284 28.72 13.20 10.13
C ILE A 284 28.77 13.00 8.62
N SER A 285 29.97 13.04 8.01
CA SER A 285 30.15 12.86 6.56
C SER A 285 29.65 11.49 6.09
N LYS A 286 29.99 10.43 6.84
CA LYS A 286 29.51 9.07 6.59
C LYS A 286 27.98 8.97 6.71
N SER A 287 27.41 9.51 7.78
CA SER A 287 25.96 9.49 8.01
C SER A 287 25.19 10.22 6.91
N ALA A 288 25.70 11.38 6.47
CA ALA A 288 25.13 12.13 5.35
C ALA A 288 25.16 11.33 4.04
N ASN A 289 26.25 10.58 3.79
CA ASN A 289 26.37 9.71 2.63
C ASN A 289 25.38 8.53 2.68
N ASP A 290 25.18 7.94 3.85
CA ASP A 290 24.20 6.87 4.05
C ASP A 290 22.76 7.35 3.81
N ILE A 291 22.43 8.59 4.20
CA ILE A 291 21.14 9.21 3.90
C ILE A 291 20.95 9.35 2.38
N VAL A 292 21.96 9.83 1.65
CA VAL A 292 21.89 9.94 0.18
C VAL A 292 21.59 8.59 -0.47
N SER A 293 22.22 7.51 0.00
CA SER A 293 21.94 6.16 -0.51
C SER A 293 20.52 5.70 -0.20
N LYS A 294 19.99 5.94 1.01
CA LYS A 294 18.61 5.61 1.37
C LYS A 294 17.58 6.39 0.56
N VAL A 295 17.87 7.66 0.30
CA VAL A 295 17.05 8.53 -0.54
C VAL A 295 16.97 8.00 -1.98
N HIS A 296 18.06 7.46 -2.52
CA HIS A 296 18.02 6.81 -3.84
C HIS A 296 17.01 5.65 -3.88
N GLY A 297 17.01 4.80 -2.84
CA GLY A 297 16.01 3.73 -2.70
C GLY A 297 14.57 4.23 -2.56
N MET A 298 14.36 5.39 -1.90
CA MET A 298 13.03 6.03 -1.87
C MET A 298 12.56 6.45 -3.27
N VAL A 299 13.44 7.02 -4.09
CA VAL A 299 13.10 7.43 -5.46
C VAL A 299 12.74 6.22 -6.33
N GLU A 300 13.50 5.13 -6.23
CA GLU A 300 13.17 3.87 -6.92
C GLU A 300 11.80 3.32 -6.49
N LEU A 301 11.51 3.34 -5.19
CA LEU A 301 10.22 2.89 -4.66
C LEU A 301 9.06 3.79 -5.13
N SER A 302 9.25 5.11 -5.14
CA SER A 302 8.26 6.04 -5.68
C SER A 302 7.96 5.77 -7.15
N ASN A 303 8.99 5.51 -7.98
CA ASN A 303 8.79 5.15 -9.38
C ASN A 303 8.01 3.84 -9.54
N LYS A 304 8.30 2.84 -8.70
CA LYS A 304 7.55 1.58 -8.68
C LYS A 304 6.09 1.83 -8.29
N MET A 305 5.84 2.61 -7.24
CA MET A 305 4.48 2.97 -6.81
C MET A 305 3.69 3.67 -7.91
N THR A 306 4.32 4.57 -8.69
CA THR A 306 3.67 5.19 -9.85
C THR A 306 3.19 4.14 -10.85
N SER A 307 4.03 3.14 -11.16
CA SER A 307 3.64 2.04 -12.05
C SER A 307 2.49 1.21 -11.47
N ASP A 308 2.55 0.87 -10.18
CA ASP A 308 1.51 0.08 -9.52
C ASP A 308 0.17 0.85 -9.53
N VAL A 309 0.20 2.17 -9.31
CA VAL A 309 -1.00 3.02 -9.39
C VAL A 309 -1.60 3.08 -10.79
N MET A 310 -0.78 3.07 -11.85
CA MET A 310 -1.28 3.01 -13.23
C MET A 310 -1.99 1.67 -13.54
N GLU A 311 -1.55 0.57 -12.93
CA GLU A 311 -2.21 -0.73 -13.06
C GLU A 311 -3.57 -0.74 -12.34
N VAL A 312 -3.64 -0.13 -11.14
CA VAL A 312 -4.90 0.03 -10.41
C VAL A 312 -5.85 0.96 -11.19
N ASP A 313 -5.36 2.05 -11.78
CA ASP A 313 -6.18 2.96 -12.61
C ASP A 313 -6.79 2.24 -13.82
N THR A 314 -5.98 1.41 -14.48
CA THR A 314 -6.46 0.54 -15.57
C THR A 314 -7.54 -0.42 -15.09
N SER A 315 -7.38 -1.01 -13.91
CA SER A 315 -8.35 -1.92 -13.30
C SER A 315 -9.67 -1.20 -12.96
N ILE A 316 -9.60 0.02 -12.41
CA ILE A 316 -10.79 0.85 -12.15
C ILE A 316 -11.54 1.17 -13.45
N ASN A 317 -10.82 1.52 -14.52
CA ASN A 317 -11.42 1.77 -15.82
C ASN A 317 -12.11 0.51 -16.40
N GLN A 318 -11.51 -0.68 -16.23
CA GLN A 318 -12.14 -1.94 -16.62
C GLN A 318 -13.42 -2.23 -15.83
N ILE A 319 -13.42 -1.98 -14.52
CA ILE A 319 -14.63 -2.13 -13.69
C ILE A 319 -15.71 -1.14 -14.13
N SER A 320 -15.35 0.11 -14.42
CA SER A 320 -16.27 1.12 -14.95
C SER A 320 -16.95 0.65 -16.25
N MET A 321 -16.17 0.08 -17.18
CA MET A 321 -16.72 -0.50 -18.41
C MET A 321 -17.67 -1.66 -18.14
N ALA A 322 -17.31 -2.58 -17.24
CA ALA A 322 -18.16 -3.72 -16.87
C ALA A 322 -19.47 -3.28 -16.21
N VAL A 323 -19.44 -2.26 -15.34
CA VAL A 323 -20.66 -1.68 -14.75
C VAL A 323 -21.59 -1.13 -15.83
N LYS A 324 -21.03 -0.42 -16.82
CA LYS A 324 -21.81 0.14 -17.94
C LYS A 324 -22.42 -0.95 -18.83
N GLU A 325 -21.66 -2.03 -19.08
CA GLU A 325 -22.14 -3.19 -19.83
C GLU A 325 -23.25 -3.93 -19.07
N ASN A 326 -23.12 -4.08 -17.75
CA ASN A 326 -24.17 -4.64 -16.90
C ASN A 326 -25.44 -3.78 -16.97
N SER A 327 -25.35 -2.45 -16.84
CA SER A 327 -26.52 -1.57 -16.98
C SER A 327 -27.22 -1.73 -18.33
N SER A 328 -26.46 -1.83 -19.43
CA SER A 328 -27.03 -2.07 -20.76
C SER A 328 -27.71 -3.43 -20.85
N SER A 329 -27.06 -4.49 -20.36
CA SER A 329 -27.61 -5.85 -20.34
C SER A 329 -28.88 -5.91 -19.51
N MET A 330 -28.92 -5.15 -18.40
CA MET A 330 -30.10 -5.08 -17.56
C MET A 330 -31.30 -4.49 -18.26
N GLN A 331 -31.10 -3.41 -19.01
CA GLN A 331 -32.15 -2.79 -19.78
C GLN A 331 -32.70 -3.72 -20.88
N THR A 332 -31.83 -4.54 -21.49
CA THR A 332 -32.26 -5.56 -22.46
C THR A 332 -33.09 -6.65 -21.80
N ILE A 333 -32.65 -7.20 -20.66
CA ILE A 333 -33.37 -8.26 -19.95
C ILE A 333 -34.73 -7.75 -19.43
N ALA A 334 -34.79 -6.50 -18.95
CA ALA A 334 -36.05 -5.89 -18.53
C ALA A 334 -37.06 -5.84 -19.70
N GLY A 335 -36.63 -5.39 -20.88
CA GLY A 335 -37.48 -5.38 -22.07
C GLY A 335 -37.94 -6.78 -22.51
N SER A 336 -37.05 -7.77 -22.48
CA SER A 336 -37.44 -9.16 -22.77
C SER A 336 -38.38 -9.75 -21.71
N SER A 337 -38.25 -9.35 -20.45
CA SER A 337 -39.16 -9.79 -19.38
C SER A 337 -40.56 -9.20 -19.54
N GLU A 338 -40.67 -7.94 -19.96
CA GLU A 338 -41.96 -7.31 -20.31
C GLU A 338 -42.62 -8.01 -21.50
N GLU A 339 -41.87 -8.31 -22.56
CA GLU A 339 -42.39 -9.04 -23.73
C GLU A 339 -42.81 -10.48 -23.37
N GLN A 340 -42.05 -11.15 -22.51
CA GLN A 340 -42.38 -12.47 -22.01
C GLN A 340 -43.66 -12.45 -21.16
N HIS A 341 -43.82 -11.45 -20.29
CA HIS A 341 -45.05 -11.29 -19.51
C HIS A 341 -46.28 -11.11 -20.42
N ALA A 342 -46.19 -10.24 -21.43
CA ALA A 342 -47.26 -10.06 -22.41
C ALA A 342 -47.59 -11.35 -23.17
N SER A 343 -46.56 -12.11 -23.57
CA SER A 343 -46.74 -13.41 -24.24
C SER A 343 -47.44 -14.43 -23.33
N MET A 344 -47.14 -14.43 -22.03
CA MET A 344 -47.82 -15.29 -21.05
C MET A 344 -49.29 -14.95 -20.90
N GLU A 345 -49.66 -13.67 -20.89
CA GLU A 345 -51.07 -13.25 -20.89
C GLU A 345 -51.83 -13.75 -22.13
N GLU A 346 -51.22 -13.66 -23.32
CA GLU A 346 -51.81 -14.15 -24.57
C GLU A 346 -51.97 -15.68 -24.59
N ILE A 347 -50.96 -16.42 -24.12
CA ILE A 347 -51.01 -17.88 -24.03
C ILE A 347 -52.08 -18.30 -23.02
N ASN A 348 -52.17 -17.63 -21.87
CA ASN A 348 -53.19 -17.92 -20.86
C ASN A 348 -54.60 -17.72 -21.42
N SER A 349 -54.84 -16.59 -22.09
CA SER A 349 -56.12 -16.31 -22.76
C SER A 349 -56.48 -17.39 -23.79
N SER A 350 -55.49 -17.81 -24.60
CA SER A 350 -55.67 -18.87 -25.59
C SER A 350 -55.95 -20.24 -24.96
N ALA A 351 -55.28 -20.57 -23.85
CA ALA A 351 -55.48 -21.81 -23.11
C ALA A 351 -56.91 -21.88 -22.54
N ILE A 352 -57.39 -20.79 -21.94
CA ILE A 352 -58.76 -20.66 -21.43
C ILE A 352 -59.78 -20.83 -22.56
N GLN A 353 -59.56 -20.18 -23.71
CA GLN A 353 -60.44 -20.33 -24.87
C GLN A 353 -60.46 -21.78 -25.40
N LEU A 354 -59.32 -22.45 -25.47
CA LEU A 354 -59.23 -23.86 -25.88
C LEU A 354 -59.96 -24.79 -24.90
N ALA A 355 -59.84 -24.54 -23.60
CA ALA A 355 -60.57 -25.29 -22.57
C ALA A 355 -62.08 -25.11 -22.74
N GLN A 356 -62.55 -23.87 -22.94
CA GLN A 356 -63.96 -23.57 -23.16
C GLN A 356 -64.49 -24.24 -24.45
N MET A 357 -63.76 -24.14 -25.56
CA MET A 357 -64.16 -24.81 -26.82
C MET A 357 -64.21 -26.33 -26.67
N ALA A 358 -63.30 -26.92 -25.89
CA ALA A 358 -63.31 -28.35 -25.60
C ALA A 358 -64.52 -28.75 -24.74
N GLU A 359 -64.90 -27.94 -23.75
CA GLU A 359 -66.09 -28.15 -22.93
C GLU A 359 -67.38 -28.01 -23.75
N GLU A 360 -67.51 -26.96 -24.57
CA GLU A 360 -68.63 -26.78 -25.50
C GLU A 360 -68.77 -27.96 -26.48
N LEU A 361 -67.64 -28.47 -26.99
CA LEU A 361 -67.63 -29.64 -27.88
C LEU A 361 -68.06 -30.92 -27.16
N GLN A 362 -67.65 -31.11 -25.89
CA GLN A 362 -68.12 -32.23 -25.07
C GLN A 362 -69.62 -32.12 -24.77
N GLU A 363 -70.15 -30.92 -24.51
CA GLU A 363 -71.59 -30.71 -24.29
C GLU A 363 -72.41 -31.04 -25.55
N LEU A 364 -71.97 -30.58 -26.72
CA LEU A 364 -72.59 -30.92 -28.02
C LEU A 364 -72.58 -32.43 -28.28
N ILE A 365 -71.51 -33.13 -27.89
CA ILE A 365 -71.39 -34.58 -28.02
C ILE A 365 -72.23 -35.33 -26.99
N GLY A 366 -72.39 -34.80 -25.78
CA GLY A 366 -73.23 -35.38 -24.73
C GLY A 366 -74.69 -35.57 -25.13
N GLY A 367 -75.16 -34.83 -26.16
CA GLY A 367 -76.47 -35.03 -26.79
C GLY A 367 -76.62 -36.33 -27.58
N PHE A 368 -75.52 -36.99 -27.98
CA PHE A 368 -75.53 -38.27 -28.65
C PHE A 368 -75.50 -39.42 -27.64
N LYS A 369 -76.40 -40.39 -27.79
CA LYS A 369 -76.35 -41.66 -27.05
C LYS A 369 -75.50 -42.64 -27.84
N ILE A 370 -74.35 -42.98 -27.28
CA ILE A 370 -73.30 -43.71 -27.99
C ILE A 370 -73.25 -45.17 -27.56
#